data_AF-A0A286GRM7-F1
#
_entry.id   AF-A0A286GRM7-F1
#
_cell.length_a   1.000
_cell.length_b   1.000
_cell.length_c   1.000
_cell.angle_alpha   90.00
_cell.angle_beta   90.00
_cell.angle_gamma   90.00
#
_symmetry.space_group_name_H-M   'P 1'
#
loop_
_entity.id
_entity.type
_entity.pdbx_description
1 polymer ?
#
loop_
_entity_poly.entity_id
_entity_poly.type
_entity_poly.pdbx_seq_one_letter_code
_entity_poly.pdbx_strand_id
1 'polypeptide(L)'
;MSDFAYRLKTTEIGAIVLAADLTVRSVSGSVATLLRVAPERLVGRPLLDMHPGEARARVELLLAQAQQAREAAASMMVPYPGRTIHVRVCPLAGGEAGFVVVLHGLDDDAAGLRPTDPQPGRFLLKLPVESGGITLFLDPEAAFFIQAEGHYSRVHAAGGSHFCTLPLADLERRLDPAVFFRPHRSYLVNLRHVGGFRRRETGAELVLARPEGQAVPVSRSRVAALKDVLAV
;
A
#
# COMPACT_ATOMS: atom_id res chain seq x y z
N MET A 1 19.17 -30.04 1.05
CA MET A 1 19.85 -29.47 -0.14
C MET A 1 18.89 -29.10 -1.29
N SER A 2 17.60 -28.87 -1.03
CA SER A 2 16.58 -28.56 -2.06
C SER A 2 16.13 -27.10 -2.09
N ASP A 3 16.66 -26.23 -1.22
CA ASP A 3 15.97 -25.00 -0.86
C ASP A 3 16.29 -23.80 -1.77
N PHE A 4 17.52 -23.66 -2.27
CA PHE A 4 17.91 -22.49 -3.09
C PHE A 4 17.54 -22.62 -4.58
N ALA A 5 17.83 -23.78 -5.17
CA ALA A 5 17.52 -24.05 -6.58
C ALA A 5 16.01 -24.15 -6.85
N TYR A 6 15.22 -24.60 -5.87
CA TYR A 6 13.76 -24.61 -5.97
C TYR A 6 13.18 -23.20 -5.91
N ARG A 7 13.69 -22.35 -4.99
CA ARG A 7 13.25 -20.95 -4.86
C ARG A 7 13.50 -20.12 -6.12
N LEU A 8 14.66 -20.27 -6.77
CA LEU A 8 14.95 -19.63 -8.07
C LEU A 8 13.96 -20.02 -9.18
N LYS A 9 13.33 -21.20 -9.08
CA LYS A 9 12.35 -21.69 -10.05
C LYS A 9 10.93 -21.18 -9.80
N THR A 10 10.62 -20.75 -8.57
CA THR A 10 9.26 -20.35 -8.15
C THR A 10 9.10 -18.85 -7.91
N THR A 11 10.18 -18.06 -7.80
CA THR A 11 10.09 -16.61 -7.62
C THR A 11 9.32 -15.97 -8.78
N GLU A 12 8.21 -15.31 -8.48
CA GLU A 12 7.46 -14.55 -9.48
C GLU A 12 8.31 -13.36 -9.97
N ILE A 13 8.57 -13.30 -11.28
CA ILE A 13 9.34 -12.23 -11.92
C ILE A 13 8.42 -11.47 -12.86
N GLY A 14 8.36 -10.14 -12.70
CA GLY A 14 7.65 -9.21 -13.58
C GLY A 14 8.62 -8.25 -14.25
N ALA A 15 8.32 -7.82 -15.47
CA ALA A 15 9.08 -6.80 -16.16
C ALA A 15 8.14 -5.71 -16.70
N ILE A 16 8.56 -4.45 -16.54
CA ILE A 16 7.87 -3.26 -17.06
C ILE A 16 8.87 -2.49 -17.89
N VAL A 17 8.50 -2.15 -19.12
CA VAL A 17 9.30 -1.32 -20.03
C VAL A 17 8.76 0.09 -20.00
N LEU A 18 9.60 1.06 -19.65
CA LEU A 18 9.29 2.48 -19.61
C LEU A 18 9.93 3.19 -20.80
N ALA A 19 9.19 4.14 -21.37
CA ALA A 19 9.68 5.12 -22.32
C ALA A 19 10.55 6.20 -21.63
N ALA A 20 11.15 7.09 -22.43
CA ALA A 20 11.97 8.19 -21.92
C ALA A 20 11.19 9.21 -21.08
N ASP A 21 9.90 9.38 -21.37
CA ASP A 21 8.95 10.18 -20.60
C ASP A 21 8.36 9.41 -19.40
N LEU A 22 8.90 8.22 -19.09
CA LEU A 22 8.45 7.32 -18.02
C LEU A 22 7.04 6.72 -18.25
N THR A 23 6.49 6.82 -19.46
CA THR A 23 5.25 6.14 -19.84
C THR A 23 5.50 4.62 -19.93
N VAL A 24 4.61 3.83 -19.34
CA VAL A 24 4.66 2.36 -19.42
C VAL A 24 4.34 1.91 -20.85
N ARG A 25 5.33 1.39 -21.58
CA ARG A 25 5.16 0.87 -22.95
C ARG A 25 4.62 -0.56 -22.96
N SER A 26 5.14 -1.41 -22.08
CA SER A 26 4.72 -2.81 -22.00
C SER A 26 4.99 -3.39 -20.61
N VAL A 27 4.25 -4.46 -20.30
CA VAL A 27 4.39 -5.22 -19.06
C VAL A 27 4.37 -6.71 -19.37
N SER A 28 5.12 -7.53 -18.63
CA SER A 28 5.00 -8.98 -18.71
C SER A 28 3.69 -9.44 -18.06
N GLY A 29 3.12 -10.57 -18.51
CA GLY A 29 1.85 -11.08 -17.96
C GLY A 29 1.87 -11.36 -16.46
N SER A 30 3.04 -11.68 -15.90
CA SER A 30 3.27 -11.89 -14.47
C SER A 30 3.15 -10.62 -13.61
N VAL A 31 3.30 -9.41 -14.20
CA VAL A 31 3.18 -8.14 -13.46
C VAL A 31 1.79 -7.98 -12.86
N ALA A 32 0.75 -8.45 -13.56
CA ALA A 32 -0.62 -8.33 -13.07
C ALA A 32 -0.85 -9.11 -11.77
N THR A 33 -0.27 -10.32 -11.69
CA THR A 33 -0.29 -11.16 -10.49
C THR A 33 0.54 -10.54 -9.37
N LEU A 34 1.77 -10.12 -9.69
CA LEU A 34 2.71 -9.54 -8.73
C LEU A 34 2.18 -8.26 -8.07
N LEU A 35 1.65 -7.35 -8.89
CA LEU A 35 1.12 -6.06 -8.45
C LEU A 35 -0.38 -6.08 -8.19
N ARG A 36 -1.06 -7.24 -8.31
CA ARG A 36 -2.52 -7.37 -8.15
C ARG A 36 -3.32 -6.26 -8.86
N VAL A 37 -2.87 -5.89 -10.06
CA VAL A 37 -3.41 -4.80 -10.89
C VAL A 37 -3.58 -5.29 -12.31
N ALA A 38 -4.71 -4.97 -12.93
CA ALA A 38 -4.98 -5.33 -14.32
C ALA A 38 -3.99 -4.61 -15.27
N PRO A 39 -3.37 -5.31 -16.26
CA PRO A 39 -2.36 -4.74 -17.15
C PRO A 39 -2.80 -3.45 -17.86
N GLU A 40 -4.09 -3.36 -18.19
CA GLU A 40 -4.71 -2.25 -18.91
C GLU A 40 -4.71 -0.95 -18.08
N ARG A 41 -4.54 -1.08 -16.76
CA ARG A 41 -4.37 0.07 -15.86
C ARG A 41 -2.93 0.57 -15.81
N LEU A 42 -1.97 -0.19 -16.32
CA LEU A 42 -0.55 0.14 -16.31
C LEU A 42 -0.11 0.73 -17.65
N VAL A 43 -0.41 0.04 -18.76
CA VAL A 43 0.09 0.40 -20.10
C VAL A 43 -0.45 1.76 -20.55
N GLY A 44 0.43 2.59 -21.13
CA GLY A 44 0.11 3.91 -21.66
C GLY A 44 0.00 5.03 -20.61
N ARG A 45 0.30 4.74 -19.34
CA ARG A 45 0.29 5.74 -18.26
C ARG A 45 1.72 6.10 -17.81
N PRO A 46 1.98 7.37 -17.45
CA PRO A 46 3.22 7.75 -16.78
C PRO A 46 3.36 7.04 -15.43
N LEU A 47 4.51 6.41 -15.17
CA LEU A 47 4.75 5.67 -13.93
C LEU A 47 4.53 6.55 -12.69
N LEU A 48 4.96 7.81 -12.75
CA LEU A 48 4.91 8.73 -11.62
C LEU A 48 3.49 9.18 -11.24
N ASP A 49 2.55 9.14 -12.17
CA ASP A 49 1.14 9.50 -11.92
C ASP A 49 0.37 8.37 -11.24
N MET A 50 0.97 7.17 -11.18
CA MET A 50 0.42 6.00 -10.50
C MET A 50 0.80 5.97 -9.01
N HIS A 51 1.64 6.90 -8.56
CA HIS A 51 2.18 6.96 -7.20
C HIS A 51 1.81 8.29 -6.52
N PRO A 52 1.43 8.27 -5.23
CA PRO A 52 1.26 9.49 -4.45
C PRO A 52 2.60 10.21 -4.23
N GLY A 53 2.57 11.48 -3.86
CA GLY A 53 3.76 12.35 -3.79
C GLY A 53 4.93 11.76 -3.00
N GLU A 54 4.69 11.23 -1.79
CA GLU A 54 5.75 10.62 -0.97
C GLU A 54 6.36 9.36 -1.61
N ALA A 55 5.55 8.52 -2.29
CA ALA A 55 6.04 7.35 -3.03
C ALA A 55 6.71 7.74 -4.35
N ARG A 56 6.21 8.78 -5.03
CA ARG A 56 6.75 9.32 -6.28
C ARG A 56 8.20 9.76 -6.10
N ALA A 57 8.52 10.48 -5.02
CA ALA A 57 9.88 10.91 -4.71
C ALA A 57 10.87 9.74 -4.62
N ARG A 58 10.44 8.58 -4.10
CA ARG A 58 11.29 7.37 -4.04
C ARG A 58 11.52 6.74 -5.40
N VAL A 59 10.47 6.68 -6.22
CA VAL A 59 10.57 6.17 -7.60
C VAL A 59 11.49 7.08 -8.43
N GLU A 60 11.36 8.40 -8.29
CA GLU A 60 12.24 9.38 -8.94
C GLU A 60 13.70 9.20 -8.51
N LEU A 61 13.96 9.04 -7.21
CA LEU A 61 15.30 8.78 -6.69
C LEU A 61 15.89 7.46 -7.23
N LEU A 62 15.08 6.40 -7.30
CA LEU A 62 15.49 5.11 -7.87
C LEU A 62 15.84 5.22 -9.35
N LEU A 63 15.02 5.94 -10.14
CA LEU A 63 15.26 6.17 -11.57
C LEU A 63 16.53 7.01 -11.79
N ALA A 64 16.73 8.05 -10.98
CA ALA A 64 17.94 8.87 -11.02
C ALA A 64 19.20 8.05 -10.72
N GLN A 65 19.14 7.18 -9.71
CA GLN A 65 20.21 6.24 -9.40
C GLN A 65 20.48 5.27 -10.56
N ALA A 66 19.44 4.70 -11.17
CA ALA A 66 19.58 3.79 -12.30
C ALA A 66 20.26 4.47 -13.50
N GLN A 67 19.91 5.73 -13.76
CA GLN A 67 20.51 6.52 -14.84
C GLN A 67 22.01 6.75 -14.63
N GLN A 68 22.43 6.97 -13.37
CA GLN A 68 23.83 7.16 -13.01
C GLN A 68 24.61 5.85 -12.98
N ALA A 69 23.96 4.75 -12.62
CA ALA A 69 24.62 3.49 -12.31
C ALA A 69 25.13 2.69 -13.53
N ARG A 70 24.87 3.14 -14.77
CA ARG A 70 25.31 2.66 -16.12
C ARG A 70 25.49 1.15 -16.36
N GLU A 71 26.20 0.43 -15.49
CA GLU A 71 26.42 -1.03 -15.51
C GLU A 71 25.66 -1.80 -14.40
N ALA A 72 25.25 -1.13 -13.31
CA ALA A 72 24.51 -1.75 -12.21
C ALA A 72 23.05 -1.27 -12.19
N ALA A 73 22.11 -2.19 -11.97
CA ALA A 73 20.71 -1.81 -11.75
C ALA A 73 20.55 -1.17 -10.37
N ALA A 74 19.90 -0.01 -10.30
CA ALA A 74 19.44 0.54 -9.02
C ALA A 74 18.34 -0.37 -8.46
N SER A 75 18.23 -0.45 -7.14
CA SER A 75 17.27 -1.37 -6.53
C SER A 75 16.69 -0.84 -5.23
N MET A 76 15.44 -1.24 -4.94
CA MET A 76 14.79 -0.96 -3.68
C MET A 76 13.87 -2.11 -3.27
N MET A 77 13.67 -2.27 -1.96
CA MET A 77 12.68 -3.18 -1.39
C MET A 77 11.41 -2.40 -1.06
N VAL A 78 10.28 -2.85 -1.60
CA VAL A 78 8.98 -2.22 -1.40
C VAL A 78 8.06 -3.20 -0.68
N PRO A 79 7.54 -2.86 0.52
CA PRO A 79 6.50 -3.66 1.14
C PRO A 79 5.24 -3.60 0.27
N TYR A 80 4.64 -4.76 -0.01
CA TYR A 80 3.44 -4.88 -0.83
C TYR A 80 2.44 -5.80 -0.11
N PRO A 81 1.11 -5.68 -0.32
CA PRO A 81 0.14 -6.47 0.43
C PRO A 81 0.43 -7.97 0.55
N GLY A 82 0.89 -8.39 1.74
CA GLY A 82 1.25 -9.78 2.07
C GLY A 82 2.54 -10.33 1.42
N ARG A 83 3.46 -9.48 0.96
CA ARG A 83 4.79 -9.89 0.44
C ARG A 83 5.75 -8.69 0.33
N THR A 84 7.03 -8.94 0.07
CA THR A 84 7.95 -7.86 -0.31
C THR A 84 8.26 -7.92 -1.80
N ILE A 85 8.29 -6.79 -2.48
CA ILE A 85 8.72 -6.71 -3.89
C ILE A 85 10.10 -6.07 -3.94
N HIS A 86 11.07 -6.82 -4.47
CA HIS A 86 12.35 -6.26 -4.84
C HIS A 86 12.25 -5.65 -6.24
N VAL A 87 12.35 -4.33 -6.31
CA VAL A 87 12.28 -3.56 -7.55
C VAL A 87 13.71 -3.27 -8.00
N ARG A 88 14.05 -3.63 -9.24
CA ARG A 88 15.32 -3.29 -9.89
C ARG A 88 15.05 -2.46 -11.12
N VAL A 89 15.86 -1.44 -11.36
CA VAL A 89 15.71 -0.54 -12.50
C VAL A 89 17.03 -0.38 -13.21
N CYS A 90 17.03 -0.54 -14.53
CA CYS A 90 18.17 -0.27 -15.38
C CYS A 90 17.75 0.56 -16.61
N PRO A 91 18.65 1.42 -17.13
CA PRO A 91 18.39 2.12 -18.38
C PRO A 91 18.40 1.15 -19.57
N LEU A 92 17.57 1.41 -20.57
CA LEU A 92 17.58 0.67 -21.83
C LEU A 92 18.75 1.13 -22.73
N ALA A 93 19.51 0.18 -23.24
CA ALA A 93 20.57 0.44 -24.22
C ALA A 93 19.99 0.41 -25.65
N GLY A 94 20.16 1.51 -26.40
CA GLY A 94 19.73 1.66 -27.80
C GLY A 94 18.25 2.05 -27.97
N GLY A 95 17.98 3.16 -28.68
CA GLY A 95 16.64 3.75 -28.89
C GLY A 95 16.40 5.04 -28.11
N GLU A 96 15.13 5.47 -27.99
CA GLU A 96 14.74 6.55 -27.04
C GLU A 96 15.02 6.08 -25.60
N ALA A 97 15.83 6.85 -24.86
CA ALA A 97 16.39 6.48 -23.56
C ALA A 97 15.31 6.29 -22.47
N GLY A 98 14.85 5.06 -22.27
CA GLY A 98 13.91 4.67 -21.22
C GLY A 98 14.52 3.74 -20.16
N PHE A 99 13.67 3.01 -19.43
CA PHE A 99 14.10 2.08 -18.37
C PHE A 99 13.41 0.73 -18.49
N VAL A 100 14.08 -0.34 -18.03
CA VAL A 100 13.41 -1.59 -17.65
C VAL A 100 13.33 -1.64 -16.13
N VAL A 101 12.13 -1.91 -15.63
CA VAL A 101 11.87 -2.21 -14.22
C VAL A 101 11.60 -3.70 -14.09
N VAL A 102 12.40 -4.39 -13.29
CA VAL A 102 12.22 -5.80 -12.95
C VAL A 102 11.70 -5.90 -11.52
N LEU A 103 10.63 -6.66 -11.35
CA LEU A 103 9.97 -6.90 -10.08
C LEU A 103 10.22 -8.36 -9.68
N HIS A 104 10.74 -8.58 -8.50
CA HIS A 104 10.81 -9.92 -7.91
C HIS A 104 9.87 -9.97 -6.71
N GLY A 105 8.85 -10.83 -6.79
CA GLY A 105 8.03 -11.19 -5.65
C GLY A 105 8.85 -12.01 -4.69
N LEU A 106 9.22 -11.43 -3.56
CA LEU A 106 9.82 -12.16 -2.47
C LEU A 106 8.67 -12.63 -1.58
N ASP A 107 8.31 -13.89 -1.77
CA ASP A 107 7.45 -14.56 -0.82
C ASP A 107 8.17 -14.62 0.52
N ASP A 108 7.46 -14.16 1.53
CA ASP A 108 7.88 -14.00 2.92
C ASP A 108 8.40 -15.31 3.57
N ASP A 109 8.23 -16.46 2.91
CA ASP A 109 8.76 -17.76 3.32
C ASP A 109 10.30 -17.82 3.27
N ALA A 110 11.00 -17.00 2.47
CA ALA A 110 12.46 -17.03 2.39
C ALA A 110 13.19 -16.43 3.61
N ALA A 111 12.47 -15.69 4.46
CA ALA A 111 13.01 -15.07 5.68
C ALA A 111 12.35 -15.58 6.97
N GLY A 112 11.51 -16.62 6.92
CA GLY A 112 10.69 -17.03 8.07
C GLY A 112 9.68 -15.96 8.50
N LEU A 113 9.48 -14.94 7.67
CA LEU A 113 8.64 -13.79 7.90
C LEU A 113 7.33 -13.96 7.14
N ARG A 114 6.69 -15.14 7.21
CA ARG A 114 5.26 -15.23 6.84
C ARG A 114 4.58 -13.97 7.42
N PRO A 115 3.74 -13.24 6.67
CA PRO A 115 2.73 -12.44 7.33
C PRO A 115 1.90 -13.52 8.02
N THR A 116 2.28 -13.83 9.26
CA THR A 116 1.62 -14.82 10.07
C THR A 116 0.18 -14.39 9.98
N ASP A 117 -0.67 -15.26 9.40
CA ASP A 117 -2.10 -15.04 9.48
C ASP A 117 -2.35 -14.65 10.93
N PRO A 118 -2.87 -13.43 11.19
CA PRO A 118 -2.71 -12.75 12.47
C PRO A 118 -3.03 -13.77 13.55
N GLN A 119 -2.00 -14.19 14.29
CA GLN A 119 -2.18 -15.12 15.40
C GLN A 119 -3.26 -14.45 16.26
N PRO A 120 -4.41 -15.11 16.51
CA PRO A 120 -5.50 -14.46 17.22
C PRO A 120 -4.95 -13.84 18.50
N GLY A 121 -5.02 -12.50 18.59
CA GLY A 121 -4.47 -11.72 19.69
C GLY A 121 -3.13 -10.98 19.48
N ARG A 122 -2.49 -11.03 18.30
CA ARG A 122 -1.24 -10.29 18.04
C ARG A 122 -1.40 -9.19 16.98
N PHE A 123 -1.93 -8.05 17.40
CA PHE A 123 -2.10 -6.85 16.57
C PHE A 123 -0.82 -6.00 16.49
N LEU A 124 -0.77 -5.09 15.52
CA LEU A 124 0.30 -4.11 15.36
C LEU A 124 0.40 -3.24 16.62
N LEU A 125 1.60 -3.21 17.20
CA LEU A 125 1.91 -2.29 18.32
C LEU A 125 2.09 -0.85 17.84
N LYS A 126 2.59 -0.66 16.62
CA LYS A 126 2.85 0.66 16.02
C LYS A 126 2.49 0.66 14.53
N LEU A 127 1.93 1.77 14.07
CA LEU A 127 1.71 2.09 12.66
C LEU A 127 2.98 2.70 12.06
N PRO A 128 3.62 2.06 11.07
CA PRO A 128 4.73 2.67 10.36
C PRO A 128 4.20 3.76 9.43
N VAL A 129 4.67 4.98 9.62
CA VAL A 129 4.35 6.11 8.74
C VAL A 129 5.62 6.79 8.27
N GLU A 130 5.55 7.46 7.14
CA GLU A 130 6.70 8.11 6.53
C GLU A 130 6.60 9.61 6.68
N SER A 131 7.74 10.21 7.02
CA SER A 131 7.87 11.65 7.11
C SER A 131 9.30 12.02 6.74
N GLY A 132 9.49 12.82 5.69
CA GLY A 132 10.82 13.32 5.30
C GLY A 132 11.87 12.23 5.03
N GLY A 133 11.46 11.07 4.48
CA GLY A 133 12.37 9.98 4.14
C GLY A 133 12.72 9.03 5.29
N ILE A 134 12.25 9.28 6.52
CA ILE A 134 12.39 8.36 7.66
C ILE A 134 11.06 7.67 7.97
N THR A 135 11.13 6.45 8.51
CA THR A 135 9.97 5.74 9.04
C THR A 135 9.78 6.11 10.51
N LEU A 136 8.65 6.75 10.81
CA LEU A 136 8.17 7.03 12.15
C LEU A 136 7.17 5.96 12.57
N PHE A 137 7.02 5.77 13.88
CA PHE A 137 6.11 4.78 14.46
C PHE A 137 5.04 5.51 15.27
N LEU A 138 3.80 5.53 14.74
CA LEU A 138 2.64 6.07 15.45
C LEU A 138 1.98 5.00 16.29
N ASP A 139 1.38 5.41 17.40
CA ASP A 139 0.47 4.54 18.12
C ASP A 139 -0.83 4.34 17.32
N PRO A 140 -1.31 3.10 17.10
CA PRO A 140 -2.60 2.89 16.45
C PRO A 140 -3.72 3.70 17.10
N GLU A 141 -3.74 3.82 18.43
CA GLU A 141 -4.80 4.55 19.13
C GLU A 141 -4.82 6.05 18.82
N ALA A 142 -3.69 6.62 18.39
CA ALA A 142 -3.59 8.01 17.99
C ALA A 142 -4.23 8.29 16.62
N ALA A 143 -4.46 7.25 15.81
CA ALA A 143 -5.13 7.38 14.52
C ALA A 143 -6.64 7.52 14.70
N PHE A 144 -7.23 8.58 14.13
CA PHE A 144 -8.68 8.79 14.07
C PHE A 144 -9.31 7.88 13.01
N PHE A 145 -8.72 7.88 11.82
CA PHE A 145 -9.08 7.00 10.72
C PHE A 145 -7.91 6.89 9.74
N ILE A 146 -7.99 5.92 8.85
CA ILE A 146 -7.02 5.64 7.81
C ILE A 146 -7.77 5.60 6.48
N GLN A 147 -7.29 6.36 5.50
CA GLN A 147 -7.87 6.47 4.17
C GLN A 147 -7.01 5.69 3.15
N ALA A 148 -7.63 5.04 2.18
CA ALA A 148 -6.91 4.41 1.07
C ALA A 148 -6.36 5.46 0.11
N GLU A 149 -5.11 5.28 -0.31
CA GLU A 149 -4.43 6.09 -1.32
C GLU A 149 -3.72 5.15 -2.32
N GLY A 150 -4.50 4.56 -3.23
CA GLY A 150 -4.01 3.54 -4.14
C GLY A 150 -3.63 2.24 -3.43
N HIS A 151 -2.36 1.82 -3.54
CA HIS A 151 -1.79 0.68 -2.81
C HIS A 151 -1.21 1.07 -1.44
N TYR A 152 -1.37 2.33 -1.07
CA TYR A 152 -0.92 2.90 0.18
C TYR A 152 -2.11 3.34 1.01
N SER A 153 -1.82 3.85 2.20
CA SER A 153 -2.82 4.45 3.05
C SER A 153 -2.33 5.76 3.63
N ARG A 154 -3.26 6.63 3.99
CA ARG A 154 -3.00 7.87 4.71
C ARG A 154 -3.61 7.78 6.09
N VAL A 155 -2.78 7.88 7.12
CA VAL A 155 -3.19 7.81 8.53
C VAL A 155 -3.49 9.23 9.00
N HIS A 156 -4.71 9.48 9.47
CA HIS A 156 -5.11 10.77 10.02
C HIS A 156 -5.06 10.71 11.54
N ALA A 157 -4.28 11.61 12.15
CA ALA A 157 -4.03 11.65 13.58
C ALA A 157 -3.94 13.12 14.06
N ALA A 158 -3.71 13.31 15.36
CA ALA A 158 -3.37 14.62 15.89
C ALA A 158 -2.07 15.14 15.23
N GLY A 159 -2.08 16.37 14.73
CA GLY A 159 -0.94 16.95 13.99
C GLY A 159 -0.99 16.77 12.48
N GLY A 160 -2.01 16.10 11.94
CA GLY A 160 -2.28 16.06 10.50
C GLY A 160 -2.40 14.63 9.95
N SER A 161 -2.00 14.47 8.69
CA SER A 161 -2.05 13.18 7.99
C SER A 161 -0.66 12.69 7.65
N HIS A 162 -0.43 11.38 7.79
CA HIS A 162 0.86 10.75 7.56
C HIS A 162 0.73 9.65 6.50
N PHE A 163 1.72 9.58 5.60
CA PHE A 163 1.77 8.54 4.58
C PHE A 163 2.14 7.20 5.20
N CYS A 164 1.42 6.14 4.87
CA CYS A 164 1.68 4.78 5.32
C CYS A 164 1.83 3.87 4.11
N THR A 165 2.94 3.15 4.05
CA THR A 165 3.22 2.23 2.93
C THR A 165 2.32 1.00 2.92
N LEU A 166 1.65 0.70 4.04
CA LEU A 166 0.76 -0.44 4.15
C LEU A 166 -0.62 -0.11 3.57
N PRO A 167 -1.21 -1.00 2.76
CA PRO A 167 -2.57 -0.84 2.25
C PRO A 167 -3.61 -1.09 3.34
N LEU A 168 -4.81 -0.54 3.18
CA LEU A 168 -5.92 -0.74 4.13
C LEU A 168 -6.25 -2.21 4.40
N ALA A 169 -6.15 -3.09 3.40
CA ALA A 169 -6.45 -4.51 3.58
C ALA A 169 -5.44 -5.22 4.50
N ASP A 170 -4.19 -4.76 4.52
CA ASP A 170 -3.19 -5.28 5.45
C ASP A 170 -3.36 -4.69 6.84
N LEU A 171 -3.66 -3.39 6.91
CA LEU A 171 -3.95 -2.71 8.16
C LEU A 171 -5.19 -3.31 8.85
N GLU A 172 -6.27 -3.57 8.11
CA GLU A 172 -7.48 -4.22 8.64
C GLU A 172 -7.21 -5.59 9.25
N ARG A 173 -6.32 -6.39 8.65
CA ARG A 173 -5.94 -7.71 9.19
C ARG A 173 -5.05 -7.61 10.42
N ARG A 174 -4.25 -6.55 10.53
CA ARG A 174 -3.19 -6.43 11.53
C ARG A 174 -3.55 -5.51 12.70
N LEU A 175 -4.63 -4.74 12.60
CA LEU A 175 -5.13 -3.87 13.65
C LEU A 175 -6.23 -4.57 14.44
N ASP A 176 -6.41 -4.16 15.70
CA ASP A 176 -7.42 -4.75 16.59
C ASP A 176 -8.83 -4.49 16.04
N PRO A 177 -9.60 -5.52 15.65
CA PRO A 177 -10.95 -5.36 15.12
C PRO A 177 -11.97 -4.87 16.17
N ALA A 178 -11.64 -4.92 17.46
CA ALA A 178 -12.46 -4.32 18.51
C ALA A 178 -12.29 -2.79 18.56
N VAL A 179 -11.19 -2.26 18.02
CA VAL A 179 -10.89 -0.82 17.99
C VAL A 179 -11.12 -0.26 16.59
N PHE A 180 -10.75 -1.00 15.54
CA PHE A 180 -10.82 -0.55 14.16
C PHE A 180 -11.93 -1.25 13.39
N PHE A 181 -12.75 -0.46 12.69
CA PHE A 181 -13.79 -0.96 11.82
C PHE A 181 -13.59 -0.45 10.40
N ARG A 182 -13.90 -1.28 9.39
CA ARG A 182 -13.89 -0.86 7.99
C ARG A 182 -15.30 -0.50 7.53
N PRO A 183 -15.74 0.78 7.62
CA PRO A 183 -17.08 1.19 7.22
C PRO A 183 -17.25 1.28 5.69
N HIS A 184 -16.16 1.48 4.97
CA HIS A 184 -16.14 1.63 3.51
C HIS A 184 -14.84 1.07 2.95
N ARG A 185 -14.83 0.64 1.68
CA ARG A 185 -13.63 0.05 1.05
C ARG A 185 -12.38 0.96 1.11
N SER A 186 -12.58 2.27 1.18
CA SER A 186 -11.53 3.30 1.22
C SER A 186 -11.25 3.87 2.61
N TYR A 187 -11.89 3.35 3.67
CA TYR A 187 -11.72 3.89 5.02
C TYR A 187 -11.66 2.78 6.07
N LEU A 188 -10.74 2.91 7.01
CA LEU A 188 -10.68 2.17 8.27
C LEU A 188 -10.76 3.19 9.41
N VAL A 189 -11.74 3.07 10.30
CA VAL A 189 -12.00 4.06 11.36
C VAL A 189 -11.65 3.47 12.72
N ASN A 190 -11.06 4.29 13.60
CA ASN A 190 -10.93 3.95 15.00
C ASN A 190 -12.23 4.31 15.73
N LEU A 191 -12.94 3.30 16.19
CA LEU A 191 -14.25 3.44 16.84
C LEU A 191 -14.20 4.29 18.11
N ARG A 192 -13.05 4.35 18.80
CA ARG A 192 -12.88 5.17 20.00
C ARG A 192 -12.96 6.67 19.72
N HIS A 193 -12.75 7.09 18.47
CA HIS A 193 -12.84 8.49 18.03
C HIS A 193 -14.17 8.82 17.35
N VAL A 194 -15.11 7.87 17.28
CA VAL A 194 -16.46 8.11 16.73
C VAL A 194 -17.32 8.79 17.79
N GLY A 195 -17.81 9.99 17.47
CA GLY A 195 -18.72 10.76 18.33
C GLY A 195 -20.19 10.64 17.95
N GLY A 196 -20.50 10.11 16.75
CA GLY A 196 -21.89 9.96 16.33
C GLY A 196 -22.07 9.21 15.02
N PHE A 197 -23.33 8.96 14.69
CA PHE A 197 -23.77 8.28 13.49
C PHE A 197 -24.89 9.07 12.82
N ARG A 198 -24.81 9.26 11.50
CA ARG A 198 -25.79 9.99 10.71
C ARG A 198 -26.25 9.15 9.53
N ARG A 199 -27.57 8.91 9.43
CA ARG A 199 -28.15 8.32 8.22
C ARG A 199 -28.25 9.35 7.11
N ARG A 200 -28.05 8.91 5.87
CA ARG A 200 -28.27 9.69 4.65
C ARG A 200 -29.20 8.92 3.72
N GLU A 201 -29.78 9.61 2.75
CA GLU A 201 -30.67 8.98 1.75
C GLU A 201 -30.01 7.81 1.02
N THR A 202 -28.70 7.87 0.79
CA THR A 202 -27.95 6.85 0.02
C THR A 202 -26.94 6.04 0.84
N GLY A 203 -27.00 6.08 2.17
CA GLY A 203 -26.09 5.34 3.05
C GLY A 203 -26.06 5.86 4.49
N ALA A 204 -24.89 5.84 5.11
CA ALA A 204 -24.69 6.43 6.42
C ALA A 204 -23.27 7.01 6.55
N GLU A 205 -23.05 7.79 7.59
CA GLU A 205 -21.76 8.37 7.95
C GLU A 205 -21.49 8.20 9.43
N LEU A 206 -20.23 7.97 9.76
CA LEU A 206 -19.69 8.06 11.11
C LEU A 206 -19.12 9.46 11.30
N VAL A 207 -19.59 10.16 12.32
CA VAL A 207 -19.09 11.48 12.70
C VAL A 207 -18.00 11.28 13.74
N LEU A 208 -16.82 11.81 13.46
CA LEU A 208 -15.69 11.76 14.37
C LEU A 208 -15.84 12.84 15.44
N ALA A 209 -15.50 12.48 16.68
CA ALA A 209 -15.33 13.44 17.77
C ALA A 209 -14.07 14.28 17.56
N ARG A 210 -13.04 13.72 16.91
CA ARG A 210 -11.78 14.40 16.55
C ARG A 210 -11.27 13.95 15.18
N PRO A 211 -10.86 14.88 14.30
CA PRO A 211 -11.18 16.31 14.37
C PRO A 211 -12.69 16.54 14.28
N GLU A 212 -13.18 17.55 14.98
CA GLU A 212 -14.62 17.79 15.15
C GLU A 212 -15.32 17.99 13.80
N GLY A 213 -16.45 17.31 13.62
CA GLY A 213 -17.30 17.44 12.43
C GLY A 213 -16.82 16.68 11.19
N GLN A 214 -15.65 16.03 11.23
CA GLN A 214 -15.22 15.17 10.13
C GLN A 214 -16.11 13.91 10.06
N ALA A 215 -16.54 13.56 8.85
CA ALA A 215 -17.42 12.42 8.61
C ALA A 215 -16.75 11.36 7.71
N VAL A 216 -16.89 10.09 8.08
CA VAL A 216 -16.40 8.93 7.32
C VAL A 216 -17.62 8.20 6.71
N PRO A 217 -17.67 8.00 5.38
CA PRO A 217 -18.78 7.32 4.75
C PRO A 217 -18.84 5.84 5.14
N VAL A 218 -20.06 5.32 5.23
CA VAL A 218 -20.37 3.91 5.47
C VAL A 218 -21.09 3.35 4.25
N SER A 219 -20.55 2.29 3.65
CA SER A 219 -21.22 1.62 2.55
C SER A 219 -22.51 0.94 3.01
N ARG A 220 -23.55 0.91 2.16
CA ARG A 220 -24.86 0.31 2.49
C ARG A 220 -24.76 -1.10 3.06
N SER A 221 -23.90 -1.95 2.48
CA SER A 221 -23.66 -3.33 2.94
C SER A 221 -23.00 -3.43 4.31
N ARG A 222 -22.35 -2.37 4.80
CA ARG A 222 -21.66 -2.32 6.09
C ARG A 222 -22.47 -1.65 7.18
N VAL A 223 -23.63 -1.04 6.85
CA VAL A 223 -24.50 -0.39 7.83
C VAL A 223 -24.99 -1.40 8.87
N ALA A 224 -25.43 -2.60 8.47
CA ALA A 224 -25.89 -3.63 9.40
C ALA A 224 -24.77 -4.03 10.39
N ALA A 225 -23.59 -4.38 9.87
CA ALA A 225 -22.43 -4.73 10.71
C ALA A 225 -22.01 -3.59 11.65
N LEU A 226 -22.12 -2.33 11.20
CA LEU A 226 -21.82 -1.18 12.05
C LEU A 226 -22.80 -1.05 13.22
N LYS A 227 -24.09 -1.31 12.97
CA LYS A 227 -25.13 -1.29 14.00
C LYS A 227 -24.90 -2.36 15.06
N ASP A 228 -24.46 -3.55 14.66
CA ASP A 228 -24.16 -4.62 15.60
C ASP A 228 -23.00 -4.24 16.54
N VAL A 229 -22.00 -3.52 16.02
CA VAL A 229 -20.82 -3.08 16.78
C VAL A 229 -21.13 -1.90 17.72
N LEU A 230 -21.99 -0.97 17.30
CA LEU A 230 -22.32 0.24 18.07
C LEU A 230 -23.64 0.15 18.86
N ALA A 231 -24.43 -0.91 18.67
CA ALA A 231 -25.77 -1.09 19.20
C ALA A 231 -26.77 0.05 18.84
N VAL A 232 -26.74 0.52 17.57
CA VAL A 232 -27.56 1.65 17.04
C VAL A 232 -28.54 1.22 15.93
#